data_AF-A0A2N2SL24-F1
#
_entry.id   AF-A0A2N2SL24-F1
#
_cell.length_a   1.000
_cell.length_b   1.000
_cell.length_c   1.000
_cell.angle_alpha   90.00
_cell.angle_beta   90.00
_cell.angle_gamma   90.00
#
_symmetry.space_group_name_H-M   'P 1'
#
loop_
_entity.id
_entity.type
_entity.pdbx_description
1 polymer ?
#
loop_
_entity_poly.entity_id
_entity_poly.type
_entity_poly.pdbx_seq_one_letter_code
_entity_poly.pdbx_strand_id
1 'polypeptide(L)' 'KVSAGADAHQPAMTVSADLPSPLDPPAGCHFHPRCPLASDICRAAYPAEQSMGGGHRVRCHWAGAEVPALRRAG' A
#
# COMPACT_ATOMS: atom_id res chain seq x y z
N LYS A 1 -14.21 -55.08 -17.89
CA LYS A 1 -13.73 -53.94 -18.69
C LYS A 1 -14.69 -52.77 -18.45
N VAL A 2 -14.34 -51.85 -17.57
CA VAL A 2 -14.76 -50.44 -17.61
C VAL A 2 -13.82 -49.69 -16.67
N SER A 3 -13.11 -48.73 -17.25
CA SER A 3 -12.22 -47.78 -16.61
C SER A 3 -13.00 -46.49 -16.37
N ALA A 4 -12.73 -45.76 -15.28
CA ALA A 4 -12.67 -44.29 -15.25
C ALA A 4 -12.31 -43.84 -13.82
N GLY A 5 -11.12 -43.27 -13.67
CA GLY A 5 -10.69 -42.55 -12.47
C GLY A 5 -11.39 -41.20 -12.37
N ALA A 6 -11.56 -40.73 -11.13
CA ALA A 6 -12.09 -39.40 -10.84
C ALA A 6 -10.97 -38.59 -10.18
N ASP A 7 -10.39 -37.69 -10.96
CA ASP A 7 -9.42 -36.70 -10.54
C ASP A 7 -10.07 -35.70 -9.57
N ALA A 8 -9.63 -35.69 -8.31
CA ALA A 8 -10.06 -34.73 -7.32
C ALA A 8 -9.36 -33.38 -7.56
N HIS A 9 -9.90 -32.56 -8.45
CA HIS A 9 -9.52 -31.15 -8.56
C HIS A 9 -10.05 -30.41 -7.34
N GLN A 10 -9.17 -30.18 -6.37
CA GLN A 10 -9.43 -29.40 -5.16
C GLN A 10 -10.10 -28.07 -5.54
N PRO A 11 -11.20 -27.66 -4.88
CA PRO A 11 -11.78 -26.35 -5.14
C PRO A 11 -10.72 -25.30 -4.77
N ALA A 12 -10.30 -24.53 -5.77
CA ALA A 12 -9.41 -23.40 -5.55
C ALA A 12 -10.08 -22.48 -4.53
N MET A 13 -9.45 -22.36 -3.35
CA MET A 13 -9.81 -21.39 -2.33
C MET A 13 -9.67 -20.01 -2.98
N THR A 14 -10.79 -19.40 -3.36
CA THR A 14 -10.83 -18.05 -3.89
C THR A 14 -10.44 -17.09 -2.77
N VAL A 15 -9.19 -16.62 -2.79
CA VAL A 15 -8.81 -15.43 -2.03
C VAL A 15 -9.51 -14.28 -2.72
N SER A 16 -10.70 -13.92 -2.23
CA SER A 16 -11.37 -12.67 -2.59
C SER A 16 -10.62 -11.53 -1.91
N ALA A 17 -9.41 -11.25 -2.39
CA ALA A 17 -8.77 -9.96 -2.20
C ALA A 17 -9.17 -9.13 -3.40
N ASP A 18 -10.34 -8.49 -3.32
CA ASP A 18 -10.65 -7.37 -4.19
C ASP A 18 -9.49 -6.38 -4.04
N LEU A 19 -8.64 -6.33 -5.07
CA LEU A 19 -7.58 -5.34 -5.11
C LEU A 19 -8.31 -4.00 -5.17
N PRO A 20 -8.22 -3.12 -4.16
CA PRO A 20 -9.01 -1.89 -4.15
C PRO A 20 -8.72 -1.17 -5.45
N SER A 21 -9.77 -0.96 -6.23
CA SER A 21 -9.66 -0.38 -7.56
C SER A 21 -8.87 0.94 -7.46
N PRO A 22 -7.79 1.13 -8.23
CA PRO A 22 -7.04 2.39 -8.22
C PRO A 22 -7.85 3.59 -8.74
N LEU A 23 -9.09 3.35 -9.19
CA LEU A 23 -10.02 4.37 -9.69
C LEU A 23 -10.53 5.31 -8.60
N ASP A 24 -10.57 4.86 -7.33
CA ASP A 24 -11.07 5.67 -6.21
C ASP A 24 -9.97 5.88 -5.15
N PRO A 25 -8.94 6.71 -5.43
CA PRO A 25 -7.92 6.99 -4.44
C PRO A 25 -8.54 7.71 -3.23
N PRO A 26 -8.06 7.42 -2.01
CA PRO A 26 -8.55 8.11 -0.83
C PRO A 26 -8.15 9.59 -0.89
N ALA A 27 -8.98 10.45 -0.30
CA ALA A 27 -8.68 11.87 -0.22
C ALA A 27 -7.35 12.14 0.51
N GLY A 28 -6.67 13.22 0.13
CA GLY A 28 -5.35 13.53 0.67
C GLY A 28 -4.27 12.57 0.16
N CYS A 29 -3.34 12.16 1.02
CA CYS A 29 -2.24 11.26 0.69
C CYS A 29 -2.75 9.83 0.41
N HIS A 30 -2.52 9.30 -0.79
CA HIS A 30 -2.99 7.96 -1.17
C HIS A 30 -2.50 6.83 -0.24
N PHE A 31 -1.41 7.04 0.47
CA PHE A 31 -0.83 6.07 1.40
C PHE A 31 -1.41 6.15 2.81
N HIS A 32 -2.18 7.19 3.16
CA HIS A 32 -2.67 7.38 4.52
C HIS A 32 -3.47 6.19 5.11
N PRO A 33 -4.20 5.35 4.34
CA PRO A 33 -4.90 4.20 4.92
C PRO A 33 -3.96 3.10 5.44
N ARG A 34 -2.71 3.07 4.96
CA ARG A 34 -1.72 2.02 5.29
C ARG A 34 -0.41 2.57 5.84
N CYS A 35 -0.25 3.89 5.92
CA CYS A 35 0.98 4.53 6.38
C CYS A 35 1.00 4.57 7.92
N PRO A 36 2.03 4.02 8.58
CA PRO A 36 2.13 4.04 10.04
C PRO A 36 2.42 5.43 10.61
N LEU A 37 2.76 6.40 9.75
CA LEU A 37 3.05 7.79 10.10
C LEU A 37 1.88 8.74 9.74
N ALA A 38 0.75 8.18 9.28
CA ALA A 38 -0.37 8.98 8.85
C ALA A 38 -0.92 9.82 10.01
N SER A 39 -0.99 11.13 9.80
CA SER A 39 -1.64 12.09 10.67
C SER A 39 -2.84 12.72 9.96
N ASP A 40 -3.55 13.64 10.62
CA ASP A 40 -4.73 14.29 10.04
C ASP A 40 -4.41 15.04 8.74
N ILE A 41 -3.22 15.67 8.65
CA ILE A 41 -2.80 16.35 7.42
C ILE A 41 -2.66 15.37 6.24
N CYS A 42 -2.31 14.11 6.49
CA CYS A 42 -2.24 13.07 5.45
C CYS A 42 -3.63 12.68 4.92
N ARG A 43 -4.69 12.79 5.73
CA ARG A 43 -6.07 12.49 5.31
C ARG A 43 -6.70 13.69 4.60
N ALA A 44 -6.31 14.90 4.99
CA ALA A 44 -6.90 16.13 4.50
C ALA A 44 -6.26 16.63 3.18
N ALA A 45 -4.95 16.45 3.01
CA ALA A 45 -4.21 17.07 1.90
C ALA A 45 -3.18 16.15 1.26
N TYR A 46 -3.07 16.23 -0.07
CA TYR A 46 -2.01 15.55 -0.80
C TYR A 46 -0.69 16.32 -0.65
N PRO A 47 0.43 15.67 -0.28
CA PRO A 47 1.68 16.35 0.02
C PRO A 47 2.31 16.99 -1.22
N ALA A 48 2.95 18.14 -1.00
CA ALA A 48 3.79 18.79 -2.01
C ALA A 48 5.01 17.92 -2.35
N GLU A 49 5.55 18.14 -3.54
CA GLU A 49 6.78 17.50 -3.98
C GLU A 49 8.01 18.12 -3.31
N GLN A 50 8.85 17.26 -2.74
CA GLN A 50 10.09 17.64 -2.07
C GLN A 50 11.27 16.94 -2.76
N SER A 51 12.37 17.67 -2.97
CA SER A 51 13.61 17.12 -3.50
C SER A 51 14.49 16.59 -2.35
N MET A 52 14.95 15.34 -2.46
CA MET A 52 15.86 14.71 -1.50
C MET A 52 17.33 14.81 -1.93
N GLY A 53 17.63 15.54 -3.00
CA GLY A 53 18.94 15.57 -3.64
C GLY A 53 19.14 14.39 -4.61
N GLY A 54 20.20 14.46 -5.44
CA GLY A 54 20.54 13.38 -6.38
C GLY A 54 19.48 13.09 -7.46
N GLY A 55 18.55 14.02 -7.72
CA GLY A 55 17.42 13.82 -8.63
C GLY A 55 16.23 13.06 -8.02
N HIS A 56 16.32 12.66 -6.75
CA HIS A 56 15.23 11.98 -6.05
C HIS A 56 14.18 12.98 -5.58
N ARG A 57 12.91 12.64 -5.82
CA ARG A 57 11.76 13.46 -5.40
C ARG A 57 10.73 12.60 -4.67
N VAL A 58 10.12 13.16 -3.65
CA VAL A 58 9.15 12.48 -2.78
C VAL A 58 7.94 13.37 -2.54
N ARG A 59 6.81 12.76 -2.20
CA ARG A 59 5.59 13.45 -1.78
C ARG A 59 5.14 12.87 -0.46
N CYS A 60 5.69 13.40 0.63
CA CYS A 60 5.40 12.98 1.99
C CYS A 60 5.40 14.21 2.89
N HIS A 61 4.37 14.36 3.74
CA HIS A 61 4.32 15.46 4.72
C HIS A 61 5.45 15.39 5.75
N TRP A 62 6.09 14.22 5.89
CA TRP A 62 7.16 13.95 6.85
C TRP A 62 8.52 13.65 6.19
N ALA A 63 8.69 13.93 4.90
CA ALA A 63 10.00 13.80 4.25
C ALA A 63 11.02 14.73 4.92
N GLY A 64 12.22 14.23 5.22
CA GLY A 64 13.30 15.02 5.82
C GLY A 64 13.13 15.34 7.32
N ALA A 65 11.98 15.04 7.93
CA ALA A 65 11.84 15.05 9.38
C ALA A 65 12.47 13.78 9.98
N GLU A 66 12.97 13.85 11.21
CA GLU A 66 13.31 12.63 11.95
C GLU A 66 12.02 11.86 12.20
N VAL A 67 11.82 10.78 11.45
CA VAL A 67 10.66 9.90 11.56
C VAL A 67 10.90 8.95 12.74
N PRO A 68 10.18 9.08 13.87
CA PRO A 68 10.49 8.30 15.07
C PRO A 68 10.31 6.79 14.88
N ALA A 69 9.45 6.39 13.93
CA ALA A 69 9.06 4.99 13.72
C ALA A 69 9.84 4.25 12.60
N LEU A 70 10.82 4.89 11.94
CA LEU A 70 11.65 4.24 10.92
C LEU A 70 13.09 3.95 11.41
N ARG A 71 13.28 3.80 12.72
CA ARG A 71 14.50 3.14 13.21
C ARG A 71 14.33 1.66 12.88
N ARG A 72 14.99 1.20 11.82
CA ARG A 72 15.16 -0.23 11.52
C ARG A 72 15.63 -0.89 12.81
N ALA A 73 14.78 -1.70 13.43
CA ALA A 73 15.23 -2.69 14.39
C ALA A 73 16.21 -3.57 13.63
N GLY A 74 17.50 -3.39 13.94
CA GLY A 74 18.54 -4.34 13.55
C GLY A 74 18.40 -5.63 14.35
#